data_AF-A0A1Z3MQ88-F1
#
_entry.id   AF-A0A1Z3MQ88-F1
#
_cell.length_a   1.000
_cell.length_b   1.000
_cell.length_c   1.000
_cell.angle_alpha   90.00
_cell.angle_beta   90.00
_cell.angle_gamma   90.00
#
_symmetry.space_group_name_H-M   'P 1'
#
loop_
_entity.id
_entity.type
_entity.pdbx_description
1 polymer ?
#
loop_
_entity_poly.entity_id
_entity_poly.type
_entity_poly.pdbx_seq_one_letter_code
_entity_poly.pdbx_strand_id
1 'polypeptide(L)'
;MSSPVILQGGYVLPLSRSFTQLLLGIVAQKPPHRHPITGLTINFRDPEYSPEKGGWHPVEIRLIPAGEDWQLDYVTDFHYAGHPWPELEKDVDVSWTQQYTWLSRCGDISHVDAREFWSLWESNFMAYHDMGVFTVRTLWES
;
A
#
# COMPACT_ATOMS: atom_id res chain seq x y z
N MET A 1 -7.15 -13.34 23.84
CA MET A 1 -6.59 -13.45 22.48
C MET A 1 -5.82 -12.17 22.22
N SER A 2 -4.62 -12.26 21.66
CA SER A 2 -3.80 -11.08 21.32
C SER A 2 -4.47 -10.31 20.18
N SER A 3 -4.31 -8.99 20.13
CA SER A 3 -4.74 -8.21 18.96
C SER A 3 -3.89 -8.59 17.75
N PRO A 4 -4.48 -8.65 16.53
CA PRO A 4 -3.72 -8.97 15.32
C PRO A 4 -2.64 -7.93 15.07
N VAL A 5 -1.53 -8.36 14.48
CA VAL A 5 -0.42 -7.49 14.05
C VAL A 5 -0.20 -7.54 12.53
N ILE A 6 0.50 -6.52 12.03
CA ILE A 6 0.98 -6.49 10.64
C ILE A 6 2.41 -7.05 10.59
N LEU A 7 2.58 -8.14 9.85
CA LEU A 7 3.85 -8.82 9.62
C LEU A 7 4.49 -8.36 8.31
N GLN A 8 5.82 -8.33 8.30
CA GLN A 8 6.62 -8.00 7.11
C GLN A 8 7.29 -9.24 6.47
N GLY A 9 7.17 -10.42 7.08
CA GLY A 9 7.92 -11.58 6.61
C GLY A 9 9.44 -11.31 6.65
N GLY A 10 10.13 -11.57 5.53
CA GLY A 10 11.60 -11.47 5.43
C GLY A 10 12.15 -10.13 4.93
N TYR A 11 11.31 -9.20 4.45
CA TYR A 11 11.75 -7.90 3.93
C TYR A 11 11.38 -6.79 4.93
N VAL A 12 12.34 -6.24 5.66
CA VAL A 12 12.01 -5.40 6.83
C VAL A 12 12.25 -3.92 6.54
N LEU A 13 11.16 -3.18 6.35
CA LEU A 13 11.16 -1.72 6.25
C LEU A 13 10.66 -1.09 7.57
N PRO A 14 11.02 0.17 7.86
CA PRO A 14 10.50 0.85 9.04
C PRO A 14 9.01 1.16 8.87
N LEU A 15 8.14 0.58 9.71
CA LEU A 15 6.70 0.87 9.71
C LEU A 15 6.35 1.77 10.89
N SER A 16 5.63 2.87 10.63
CA SER A 16 5.11 3.68 11.72
C SER A 16 3.93 2.99 12.44
N ARG A 17 3.72 3.40 13.70
CA ARG A 17 2.55 2.97 14.46
C ARG A 17 1.25 3.41 13.80
N SER A 18 1.19 4.62 13.25
CA SER A 18 -0.01 5.15 12.62
C SER A 18 -0.39 4.36 11.36
N PHE A 19 0.59 4.02 10.52
CA PHE A 19 0.36 3.21 9.33
C PHE A 19 -0.14 1.80 9.68
N THR A 20 0.52 1.11 10.61
CA THR A 20 0.06 -0.21 11.07
C THR A 20 -1.34 -0.16 11.71
N GLN A 21 -1.65 0.89 12.48
CA GLN A 21 -2.98 1.08 13.05
C GLN A 21 -4.05 1.36 12.00
N LEU A 22 -3.74 2.13 10.95
CA LEU A 22 -4.63 2.35 9.81
C LEU A 22 -5.00 1.01 9.16
N LEU A 23 -3.99 0.19 8.83
CA LEU A 23 -4.21 -1.12 8.21
C LEU A 23 -5.04 -2.05 9.10
N LEU A 24 -4.71 -2.13 10.39
CA LEU A 24 -5.47 -2.95 11.35
C LEU A 24 -6.91 -2.44 11.55
N GLY A 25 -7.13 -1.12 11.50
CA GLY A 25 -8.46 -0.53 11.54
C GLY A 25 -9.31 -0.90 10.32
N ILE A 26 -8.70 -1.04 9.14
CA ILE A 26 -9.37 -1.55 7.94
C ILE A 26 -9.64 -3.05 8.05
N VAL A 27 -8.66 -3.82 8.53
CA VAL A 27 -8.80 -5.27 8.76
C VAL A 27 -9.95 -5.57 9.72
N ALA A 28 -10.13 -4.76 10.76
CA ALA A 28 -11.20 -4.91 11.75
C ALA A 28 -12.62 -4.75 11.14
N GLN A 29 -12.74 -4.16 9.95
CA GLN A 29 -13.99 -4.00 9.21
C GLN A 29 -14.31 -5.18 8.29
N LYS A 30 -13.58 -6.30 8.44
CA LYS A 30 -13.79 -7.55 7.71
C LYS A 30 -15.28 -7.95 7.68
N PRO A 31 -15.89 -8.07 6.49
CA PRO A 31 -17.27 -8.50 6.38
C PRO A 31 -17.40 -10.02 6.62
N PRO A 32 -18.62 -10.56 6.77
CA PRO A 32 -18.84 -11.99 6.78
C PRO A 32 -18.41 -12.63 5.45
N HIS A 33 -17.60 -13.69 5.49
CA HIS A 33 -17.18 -14.46 4.31
C HIS A 33 -17.64 -15.91 4.39
N ARG A 34 -17.99 -16.48 3.22
CA ARG A 34 -18.38 -17.90 3.10
C ARG A 34 -17.18 -18.84 3.03
N HIS A 35 -16.07 -18.36 2.48
CA HIS A 35 -14.83 -19.10 2.33
C HIS A 35 -13.71 -18.42 3.13
N PRO A 36 -12.63 -19.15 3.48
CA PRO A 36 -11.45 -18.53 4.08
C PRO A 36 -10.96 -17.38 3.21
N ILE A 37 -10.67 -16.23 3.84
CA ILE A 37 -10.10 -15.11 3.10
C ILE A 37 -8.71 -15.49 2.64
N THR A 38 -8.36 -15.13 1.41
CA THR A 38 -7.05 -15.36 0.80
C THR A 38 -6.27 -14.07 0.57
N GLY A 39 -6.95 -12.91 0.59
CA GLY A 39 -6.32 -11.60 0.44
C GLY A 39 -7.25 -10.44 0.75
N LEU A 40 -6.63 -9.31 1.09
CA LEU A 40 -7.27 -8.01 1.22
C LEU A 40 -6.49 -7.01 0.38
N THR A 41 -7.12 -6.44 -0.64
CA THR A 41 -6.58 -5.34 -1.42
C THR A 41 -7.27 -4.04 -1.02
N ILE A 42 -6.49 -3.03 -0.66
CA ILE A 42 -6.95 -1.70 -0.20
C ILE A 42 -6.50 -0.68 -1.23
N ASN A 43 -7.45 0.07 -1.78
CA ASN A 43 -7.21 1.13 -2.77
C ASN A 43 -7.49 2.49 -2.12
N PHE A 44 -6.49 3.36 -2.11
CA PHE A 44 -6.60 4.78 -1.73
C PHE A 44 -6.57 5.62 -3.00
N ARG A 45 -7.62 6.41 -3.25
CA ARG A 45 -7.75 7.21 -4.47
C ARG A 45 -8.22 8.61 -4.18
N ASP A 46 -7.48 9.60 -4.67
CA ASP A 46 -7.99 10.96 -4.84
C ASP A 46 -8.97 10.96 -6.03
N PRO A 47 -10.26 11.29 -5.83
CA PRO A 47 -11.25 11.33 -6.91
C PRO A 47 -10.95 12.35 -8.01
N GLU A 48 -10.17 13.39 -7.70
CA GLU A 48 -9.82 14.45 -8.65
C GLU A 48 -8.50 14.18 -9.39
N TYR A 49 -7.81 13.08 -9.05
CA TYR A 49 -6.56 12.70 -9.69
C TYR A 49 -6.78 12.44 -11.18
N SER A 50 -6.08 13.21 -12.01
CA SER A 50 -6.18 13.13 -13.47
C SER A 50 -4.86 13.50 -14.14
N PRO A 51 -4.62 13.08 -15.39
CA PRO A 51 -3.41 13.47 -16.12
C PRO A 51 -3.27 14.99 -16.30
N GLU A 52 -4.39 15.70 -16.45
CA GLU A 52 -4.39 17.14 -16.76
C GLU A 52 -4.26 18.02 -15.52
N LYS A 53 -4.85 17.62 -14.39
CA LYS A 53 -4.86 18.42 -13.15
C LYS A 53 -3.84 17.93 -12.12
N GLY A 54 -3.27 16.75 -12.32
CA GLY A 54 -2.53 16.04 -11.28
C GLY A 54 -3.46 15.68 -10.12
N GLY A 55 -2.95 15.78 -8.90
CA GLY A 55 -3.63 15.39 -7.66
C GLY A 55 -2.72 14.45 -6.85
N TRP A 56 -3.32 13.64 -5.99
CA TRP A 56 -2.57 12.68 -5.17
C TRP A 56 -2.59 11.31 -5.83
N HIS A 57 -1.42 10.69 -5.91
CA HIS A 57 -1.26 9.40 -6.55
C HIS A 57 -2.15 8.32 -5.92
N PRO A 58 -2.82 7.47 -6.74
CA PRO A 58 -3.48 6.28 -6.25
C PRO A 58 -2.46 5.35 -5.58
N VAL A 59 -2.84 4.77 -4.45
CA VAL A 59 -2.03 3.76 -3.74
C VAL A 59 -2.85 2.49 -3.58
N GLU A 60 -2.23 1.36 -3.89
CA GLU A 60 -2.77 0.04 -3.61
C GLU A 60 -1.90 -0.67 -2.57
N ILE A 61 -2.53 -1.20 -1.53
CA ILE A 61 -1.89 -1.98 -0.47
C ILE A 61 -2.56 -3.34 -0.41
N ARG A 62 -1.78 -4.41 -0.46
CA ARG A 62 -2.30 -5.77 -0.32
C ARG A 62 -1.78 -6.44 0.94
N LEU A 63 -2.70 -7.06 1.66
CA LEU A 63 -2.42 -7.90 2.82
C LEU A 63 -2.88 -9.34 2.54
N ILE A 64 -2.11 -10.30 3.04
CA ILE A 64 -2.45 -11.72 3.01
C ILE A 64 -2.62 -12.27 4.44
N PRO A 65 -3.54 -13.22 4.67
CA PRO A 65 -3.72 -13.83 5.99
C PRO A 65 -2.47 -14.59 6.46
N ALA A 66 -2.16 -14.46 7.75
CA ALA A 66 -1.04 -15.15 8.41
C ALA A 66 -1.49 -15.70 9.78
N GLY A 67 -2.37 -16.70 9.77
CA GLY A 67 -3.03 -17.19 10.97
C GLY A 67 -4.04 -16.18 11.50
N GLU A 68 -3.86 -15.71 12.73
CA GLU A 68 -4.66 -14.62 13.31
C GLU A 68 -4.13 -13.23 12.92
N ASP A 69 -2.91 -13.17 12.36
CA ASP A 69 -2.24 -11.95 11.93
C ASP A 69 -2.39 -11.71 10.41
N TRP A 70 -1.84 -10.60 9.94
CA TRP A 70 -1.83 -10.23 8.52
C TRP A 70 -0.42 -9.89 8.09
N GLN A 71 -0.02 -10.36 6.91
CA GLN A 71 1.27 -10.04 6.33
C GLN A 71 1.10 -9.05 5.17
N LEU A 72 2.00 -8.07 5.08
CA LEU A 72 2.14 -7.22 3.89
C LEU A 72 2.56 -8.08 2.69
N ASP A 73 1.80 -7.97 1.60
CA ASP A 73 2.14 -8.56 0.32
C ASP A 73 2.90 -7.55 -0.53
N TYR A 74 2.25 -6.43 -0.84
CA TYR A 74 2.85 -5.31 -1.55
C TYR A 74 2.19 -3.97 -1.23
N VAL A 75 2.91 -2.91 -1.58
CA VAL A 75 2.42 -1.54 -1.69
C VAL A 75 2.86 -0.98 -3.04
N THR A 76 1.92 -0.43 -3.79
CA THR A 76 2.18 0.17 -5.11
C THR A 76 1.58 1.57 -5.17
N ASP A 77 2.42 2.54 -5.53
CA ASP A 77 2.04 3.93 -5.82
C ASP A 77 2.00 4.11 -7.34
N PHE A 78 0.94 4.74 -7.86
CA PHE A 78 0.71 4.88 -9.28
C PHE A 78 0.69 6.34 -9.72
N HIS A 79 1.21 6.60 -10.92
CA HIS A 79 1.14 7.90 -11.54
C HIS A 79 0.77 7.81 -13.03
N TYR A 80 0.25 8.89 -13.58
CA TYR A 80 0.07 9.01 -15.03
C TYR A 80 1.40 9.28 -15.72
N ALA A 81 1.75 8.44 -16.70
CA ALA A 81 2.95 8.57 -17.52
C ALA A 81 2.62 8.48 -19.02
N GLY A 82 3.43 9.14 -19.84
CA GLY A 82 3.28 9.16 -21.31
C GLY A 82 2.48 10.35 -21.86
N HIS A 83 2.65 10.59 -23.17
CA HIS A 83 1.95 11.62 -23.93
C HIS A 83 1.86 11.19 -25.42
N PRO A 84 0.75 11.44 -26.14
CA PRO A 84 -0.45 12.19 -25.75
C PRO A 84 -1.52 11.37 -25.00
N TRP A 85 -1.29 10.07 -24.82
CA TRP A 85 -2.22 9.15 -24.17
C TRP A 85 -1.61 8.65 -22.86
N PRO A 86 -1.78 9.40 -21.75
CA PRO A 86 -1.21 9.02 -20.47
C PRO A 86 -1.89 7.76 -19.92
N GLU A 87 -1.07 6.82 -19.45
CA GLU A 87 -1.52 5.59 -18.81
C GLU A 87 -1.13 5.60 -17.33
N LEU A 88 -1.90 4.88 -16.51
CA LEU A 88 -1.61 4.76 -15.09
C LEU A 88 -0.53 3.68 -14.90
N GLU A 89 0.68 4.10 -14.58
CA GLU A 89 1.86 3.27 -14.42
C GLU A 89 2.35 3.25 -12.97
N LYS A 90 3.07 2.19 -12.59
CA LYS A 90 3.71 2.11 -11.27
C LYS A 90 4.81 3.18 -11.18
N ASP A 91 4.75 4.03 -10.15
CA ASP A 91 5.86 4.91 -9.79
C ASP A 91 6.76 4.26 -8.73
N VAL A 92 6.13 3.62 -7.74
CA VAL A 92 6.78 2.90 -6.64
C VAL A 92 6.13 1.54 -6.50
N ASP A 93 6.94 0.49 -6.34
CA ASP A 93 6.46 -0.86 -6.08
C ASP A 93 7.32 -1.53 -5.02
N VAL A 94 6.73 -1.78 -3.85
CA VAL A 94 7.37 -2.47 -2.73
C VAL A 94 6.69 -3.81 -2.54
N SER A 95 7.42 -4.90 -2.69
CA SER A 95 6.89 -6.25 -2.42
C SER A 95 7.63 -6.88 -1.25
N TRP A 96 6.89 -7.20 -0.20
CA TRP A 96 7.40 -7.93 0.96
C TRP A 96 7.52 -9.43 0.67
N THR A 97 6.60 -9.99 -0.10
CA THR A 97 6.60 -11.40 -0.49
C THR A 97 7.70 -11.73 -1.49
N GLN A 98 8.02 -10.81 -2.41
CA GLN A 98 9.11 -10.96 -3.37
C GLN A 98 10.41 -10.26 -2.95
N GLN A 99 10.39 -9.54 -1.83
CA GLN A 99 11.55 -8.92 -1.19
C GLN A 99 12.30 -7.88 -2.03
N TYR A 100 11.57 -6.98 -2.71
CA TYR A 100 12.16 -5.89 -3.49
C TYR A 100 11.46 -4.54 -3.26
N THR A 101 12.17 -3.47 -3.59
CA THR A 101 11.61 -2.13 -3.82
C THR A 101 12.08 -1.65 -5.18
N TRP A 102 11.14 -1.24 -6.01
CA TRP A 102 11.37 -0.76 -7.37
C TRP A 102 10.80 0.64 -7.54
N LEU A 103 11.53 1.51 -8.22
CA LEU A 103 11.12 2.88 -8.56
C LEU A 103 11.17 3.09 -10.07
N SER A 104 10.18 3.77 -10.64
CA SER A 104 10.02 3.99 -12.09
C SER A 104 11.28 4.52 -12.79
N ARG A 105 12.04 5.40 -12.12
CA ARG A 105 13.24 6.04 -12.67
C ARG A 105 14.55 5.36 -12.29
N CYS A 106 14.54 4.45 -11.33
CA CYS A 106 15.76 3.85 -10.76
C CYS A 106 15.85 2.34 -10.95
N GLY A 107 14.74 1.67 -11.24
CA GLY A 107 14.66 0.21 -11.16
C GLY A 107 14.65 -0.27 -9.72
N ASP A 108 15.13 -1.50 -9.51
CA ASP A 108 15.30 -2.07 -8.18
C ASP A 108 16.38 -1.31 -7.39
N ILE A 109 16.07 -0.97 -6.15
CA ILE A 109 17.01 -0.29 -5.25
C ILE A 109 17.50 -1.21 -4.14
N SER A 110 18.64 -0.85 -3.54
CA SER A 110 19.19 -1.62 -2.42
C SER A 110 18.26 -1.57 -1.21
N HIS A 111 18.34 -2.57 -0.32
CA HIS A 111 17.52 -2.57 0.89
C HIS A 111 17.83 -1.38 1.82
N VAL A 112 19.05 -0.85 1.81
CA VAL A 112 19.42 0.33 2.60
C VAL A 112 18.67 1.55 2.07
N ASP A 113 18.74 1.79 0.75
CA ASP A 113 18.04 2.91 0.11
C ASP A 113 16.53 2.77 0.26
N ALA A 114 16.00 1.54 0.15
CA ALA A 114 14.58 1.25 0.34
C ALA A 114 14.07 1.67 1.73
N ARG A 115 14.87 1.49 2.79
CA ARG A 115 14.47 1.89 4.15
C ARG A 115 14.38 3.41 4.31
N GLU A 116 15.34 4.14 3.74
CA GLU A 116 15.34 5.60 3.77
C GLU A 116 14.18 6.16 2.93
N PHE A 117 14.04 5.66 1.71
CA PHE A 117 12.94 6.00 0.81
C PHE A 117 11.57 5.73 1.45
N TRP A 118 11.36 4.53 1.99
CA TRP A 118 10.10 4.11 2.58
C TRP A 118 9.68 5.02 3.73
N SER A 119 10.62 5.43 4.58
CA SER A 119 10.33 6.32 5.72
C SER A 119 9.71 7.65 5.26
N LEU A 120 10.21 8.21 4.14
CA LEU A 120 9.69 9.43 3.56
C LEU A 120 8.36 9.19 2.84
N TRP A 121 8.28 8.15 2.03
CA TRP A 121 7.07 7.81 1.29
C TRP A 121 5.89 7.55 2.24
N GLU A 122 6.08 6.72 3.27
CA GLU A 122 5.04 6.38 4.25
C GLU A 122 4.59 7.63 5.03
N SER A 123 5.52 8.50 5.42
CA SER A 123 5.19 9.75 6.11
C SER A 123 4.32 10.66 5.24
N ASN A 124 4.62 10.78 3.95
CA ASN A 124 3.82 11.58 3.02
C ASN A 124 2.44 10.96 2.80
N PHE A 125 2.40 9.64 2.53
CA PHE A 125 1.14 8.91 2.38
C PHE A 125 0.21 9.09 3.57
N MET A 126 0.74 8.95 4.80
CA MET A 126 -0.03 9.14 6.02
C MET A 126 -0.51 10.59 6.19
N ALA A 127 0.32 11.58 5.87
CA ALA A 127 -0.10 12.98 5.91
C ALA A 127 -1.27 13.24 4.94
N TYR A 128 -1.21 12.69 3.72
CA TYR A 128 -2.28 12.81 2.73
C TYR A 128 -3.56 12.12 3.19
N HIS A 129 -3.43 10.90 3.73
CA HIS A 129 -4.56 10.19 4.33
C HIS A 129 -5.23 11.03 5.44
N ASP A 130 -4.45 11.61 6.34
CA ASP A 130 -4.96 12.40 7.46
C ASP A 130 -5.60 13.72 7.03
N MET A 131 -5.21 14.26 5.86
CA MET A 131 -5.87 15.39 5.21
C MET A 131 -7.22 15.03 4.58
N GLY A 132 -7.58 13.74 4.53
CA GLY A 132 -8.84 13.27 3.95
C GLY A 132 -8.90 13.33 2.43
N VAL A 133 -7.75 13.33 1.74
CA VAL A 133 -7.72 13.37 0.26
C VAL A 133 -8.20 12.07 -0.38
N PHE A 134 -8.03 10.93 0.30
CA PHE A 134 -8.31 9.62 -0.27
C PHE A 134 -9.73 9.14 0.02
N THR A 135 -10.42 8.70 -1.04
CA THR A 135 -11.49 7.71 -0.92
C THR A 135 -10.86 6.32 -0.81
N VAL A 136 -11.24 5.57 0.24
CA VAL A 136 -10.72 4.22 0.51
C VAL A 136 -11.71 3.17 0.05
N ARG A 137 -11.25 2.17 -0.70
CA ARG A 137 -12.02 0.99 -1.11
C ARG A 137 -11.29 -0.28 -0.75
N THR A 138 -12.03 -1.30 -0.32
CA THR A 138 -11.47 -2.61 0.03
C THR A 138 -12.06 -3.70 -0.85
N LEU A 139 -11.21 -4.61 -1.34
CA LEU A 139 -11.59 -5.85 -1.97
C LEU A 139 -11.11 -7.01 -1.09
N TRP A 140 -12.06 -7.82 -0.62
CA TRP A 140 -11.78 -9.02 0.16
C TRP A 140 -11.95 -10.26 -0.71
N GLU A 141 -10.91 -11.08 -0.80
CA GLU A 141 -10.89 -12.28 -1.66
C GLU A 141 -11.05 -13.54 -0.81
N SER A 142 -11.83 -14.51 -1.29
CA SER A 142 -12.13 -15.75 -0.56
C SER A 142 -12.38 -16.91 -1.50
#